data_AF-A0A518EZB7-F1
#
_entry.id   AF-A0A518EZB7-F1
#
_cell.length_a   1.000
_cell.length_b   1.000
_cell.length_c   1.000
_cell.angle_alpha   90.00
_cell.angle_beta   90.00
_cell.angle_gamma   90.00
#
_symmetry.space_group_name_H-M   'P 1'
#
loop_
_entity.id
_entity.type
_entity.pdbx_description
1 polymer ?
#
loop_
_entity_poly.entity_id
_entity_poly.type
_entity_poly.pdbx_seq_one_letter_code
_entity_poly.pdbx_strand_id
1 'polypeptide(L)'
;MKTTSSPKSLPARAGTSMDALALGPLPLEARVTLARRDVPGITWPDGVVVEILAAGLCRTDLYVADGTLAATPGVVLGHEAAGLVRAVGPAVTRLNPGVLVGLDPRVPCGECSGCSGDPASVPALAAPNDCLNPRRLGVELDGVFADFVAVPAACAYPIAAEVDALRAAYLEPVAAAMGALDAGLRPTDRGVIVGEGRIAELTARVLEHAGFSRPQILAPKALASRVPAGGLDFVIDAGLPDDGALAAMTAALRKRGTLVLKSRTARPRSFAPADWVAREITVVARAYGSFERAAEALADPALVLEDLFGSARPLAEYREVFAEGRRSEAVKLFFVPTRTLGGIG
;
A
#
# COMPACT_ATOMS: atom_id res chain seq x y z
N MET A 1 0.01 -46.33 -25.50
CA MET A 1 -0.98 -45.84 -24.52
C MET A 1 -0.23 -45.33 -23.30
N LYS A 2 -0.02 -44.03 -23.21
CA LYS A 2 0.57 -43.38 -22.02
C LYS A 2 -0.56 -42.60 -21.36
N THR A 3 -0.91 -43.02 -20.15
CA THR A 3 -1.94 -42.42 -19.30
C THR A 3 -1.52 -41.02 -18.90
N THR A 4 -2.23 -40.01 -19.41
CA THR A 4 -2.20 -38.64 -18.93
C THR A 4 -2.84 -38.60 -17.55
N SER A 5 -2.03 -38.42 -16.49
CA SER A 5 -2.56 -38.10 -15.18
C SER A 5 -3.06 -36.65 -15.20
N SER A 6 -4.38 -36.47 -15.18
CA SER A 6 -5.01 -35.18 -14.99
C SER A 6 -4.45 -34.47 -13.75
N PRO A 7 -4.28 -33.14 -13.76
CA PRO A 7 -3.97 -32.40 -12.55
C PRO A 7 -5.11 -32.64 -11.56
N LYS A 8 -4.78 -33.16 -10.37
CA LYS A 8 -5.75 -33.34 -9.29
C LYS A 8 -6.27 -31.96 -8.94
N SER A 9 -7.52 -31.68 -9.30
CA SER A 9 -8.30 -30.59 -8.72
C SER A 9 -8.25 -30.71 -7.20
N LEU A 10 -7.85 -29.65 -6.50
CA LEU A 10 -7.94 -29.59 -5.05
C LEU A 10 -9.38 -29.94 -4.63
N PRO A 11 -9.58 -30.87 -3.69
CA PRO A 11 -10.91 -31.21 -3.23
C PRO A 11 -11.54 -30.00 -2.55
N ALA A 12 -12.74 -29.65 -3.00
CA ALA A 12 -13.60 -28.75 -2.25
C ALA A 12 -13.86 -29.37 -0.87
N ARG A 13 -13.66 -28.55 0.18
CA ARG A 13 -14.18 -28.66 1.56
C ARG A 13 -13.27 -29.29 2.63
N ALA A 14 -12.52 -28.41 3.29
CA ALA A 14 -12.50 -28.33 4.76
C ALA A 14 -12.77 -26.87 5.14
N GLY A 15 -13.91 -26.58 5.77
CA GLY A 15 -14.31 -25.24 6.23
C GLY A 15 -14.39 -24.14 5.16
N THR A 16 -15.42 -24.15 4.29
CA THR A 16 -15.49 -23.30 3.08
C THR A 16 -15.65 -21.80 3.30
N SER A 17 -15.74 -21.33 4.55
CA SER A 17 -15.95 -19.91 4.83
C SER A 17 -14.94 -19.31 5.81
N MET A 18 -14.65 -18.03 5.60
CA MET A 18 -13.78 -17.17 6.38
C MET A 18 -14.57 -15.97 6.92
N ASP A 19 -14.01 -15.32 7.94
CA ASP A 19 -14.47 -14.01 8.37
C ASP A 19 -13.82 -12.92 7.50
N ALA A 20 -14.60 -11.87 7.19
CA ALA A 20 -14.14 -10.72 6.43
C ALA A 20 -14.88 -9.44 6.83
N LEU A 21 -14.22 -8.29 6.81
CA LEU A 21 -14.84 -6.98 6.96
C LEU A 21 -15.28 -6.47 5.59
N ALA A 22 -16.57 -6.56 5.33
CA ALA A 22 -17.15 -6.20 4.05
C ALA A 22 -17.98 -4.91 4.13
N LEU A 23 -18.00 -4.19 3.02
CA LEU A 23 -18.90 -3.08 2.82
C LEU A 23 -20.35 -3.60 2.71
N GLY A 24 -21.24 -3.17 3.59
CA GLY A 24 -22.66 -3.54 3.56
C GLY A 24 -23.38 -3.02 2.30
N PRO A 25 -24.55 -3.60 1.95
CA PRO A 25 -25.36 -3.09 0.85
C PRO A 25 -25.82 -1.66 1.15
N LEU A 26 -25.70 -0.77 0.17
CA LEU A 26 -26.28 0.57 0.26
C LEU A 26 -27.82 0.45 0.25
N PRO A 27 -28.58 1.20 1.06
CA PRO A 27 -28.18 2.15 2.11
C PRO A 27 -28.67 1.67 3.49
N LEU A 28 -27.90 0.89 4.24
CA LEU A 28 -28.23 0.63 5.66
C LEU A 28 -27.01 0.82 6.56
N GLU A 29 -27.05 1.91 7.33
CA GLU A 29 -26.63 2.19 8.72
C GLU A 29 -25.37 1.54 9.35
N ALA A 30 -24.84 0.45 8.81
CA ALA A 30 -23.49 -0.03 9.06
C ALA A 30 -22.79 -0.26 7.71
N ARG A 31 -22.04 0.74 7.24
CA ARG A 31 -21.26 0.64 6.00
C ARG A 31 -20.28 -0.52 6.02
N VAL A 32 -19.76 -0.92 7.19
CA VAL A 32 -18.84 -2.07 7.32
C VAL A 32 -19.38 -3.06 8.35
N THR A 33 -19.41 -4.34 7.97
CA THR A 33 -19.84 -5.46 8.82
C THR A 33 -18.84 -6.60 8.78
N LEU A 34 -18.72 -7.32 9.90
CA LEU A 34 -18.09 -8.64 9.91
C LEU A 34 -19.03 -9.63 9.23
N ALA A 35 -18.59 -10.24 8.14
CA ALA A 35 -19.38 -11.13 7.32
C ALA A 35 -18.66 -12.47 7.11
N ARG A 36 -19.44 -13.54 6.98
CA ARG A 36 -18.94 -14.84 6.50
C ARG A 36 -18.84 -14.80 4.98
N ARG A 37 -17.66 -15.10 4.44
CA ARG A 37 -17.38 -15.19 2.99
C ARG A 37 -16.82 -16.55 2.66
N ASP A 38 -16.95 -16.98 1.41
CA ASP A 38 -16.26 -18.18 0.98
C ASP A 38 -14.76 -17.92 0.92
N VAL A 39 -13.96 -18.92 1.28
CA VAL A 39 -12.51 -18.86 1.11
C VAL A 39 -12.22 -18.77 -0.40
N PRO A 40 -11.43 -17.79 -0.87
CA PRO A 40 -11.17 -17.62 -2.28
C PRO A 40 -10.35 -18.80 -2.82
N GLY A 41 -10.75 -19.29 -4.00
CA GLY A 41 -9.94 -20.24 -4.77
C GLY A 41 -8.88 -19.53 -5.62
N ILE A 42 -8.07 -20.32 -6.33
CA ILE A 42 -7.16 -19.80 -7.34
C ILE A 42 -7.98 -19.28 -8.53
N THR A 43 -7.97 -17.96 -8.70
CA THR A 43 -8.73 -17.22 -9.73
C THR A 43 -7.95 -16.98 -11.01
N TRP A 44 -6.61 -16.97 -10.95
CA TRP A 44 -5.72 -16.79 -12.10
C TRP A 44 -4.78 -18.00 -12.25
N PRO A 45 -4.33 -18.36 -13.46
CA PRO A 45 -3.30 -19.38 -13.65
C PRO A 45 -2.03 -19.08 -12.84
N ASP A 46 -1.66 -17.80 -12.73
CA ASP A 46 -0.56 -17.28 -11.92
C ASP A 46 -1.02 -16.76 -10.54
N GLY A 47 -2.21 -17.15 -10.09
CA GLY A 47 -2.78 -16.73 -8.81
C GLY A 47 -2.15 -17.44 -7.61
N VAL A 48 -2.22 -16.80 -6.45
CA VAL A 48 -1.87 -17.39 -5.15
C VAL A 48 -2.99 -17.10 -4.15
N VAL A 49 -3.24 -18.05 -3.25
CA VAL A 49 -4.07 -17.81 -2.06
C VAL A 49 -3.15 -17.60 -0.87
N VAL A 50 -3.32 -16.49 -0.17
CA VAL A 50 -2.52 -16.08 0.97
C VAL A 50 -3.40 -16.09 2.22
N GLU A 51 -2.93 -16.76 3.27
CA GLU A 51 -3.49 -16.65 4.62
C GLU A 51 -2.97 -15.38 5.27
N ILE A 52 -3.86 -14.46 5.62
CA ILE A 52 -3.49 -13.17 6.19
C ILE A 52 -3.08 -13.35 7.64
N LEU A 53 -1.83 -12.99 7.96
CA LEU A 53 -1.32 -12.98 9.33
C LEU A 53 -1.49 -11.60 9.97
N ALA A 54 -1.37 -10.54 9.18
CA ALA A 54 -1.55 -9.17 9.61
C ALA A 54 -2.04 -8.29 8.47
N ALA A 55 -2.97 -7.37 8.76
CA ALA A 55 -3.44 -6.36 7.83
C ALA A 55 -3.50 -4.97 8.49
N GLY A 56 -2.83 -3.99 7.90
CA GLY A 56 -2.78 -2.62 8.39
C GLY A 56 -4.03 -1.80 8.04
N LEU A 57 -4.51 -0.99 8.98
CA LEU A 57 -5.57 -0.01 8.72
C LEU A 57 -4.98 1.24 8.07
N CYS A 58 -5.43 1.56 6.86
CA CYS A 58 -5.08 2.79 6.16
C CYS A 58 -6.23 3.80 6.21
N ARG A 59 -5.90 5.09 6.00
CA ARG A 59 -6.91 6.14 5.87
C ARG A 59 -7.86 5.90 4.69
N THR A 60 -7.36 5.28 3.62
CA THR A 60 -8.20 4.91 2.48
C THR A 60 -9.33 3.96 2.89
N ASP A 61 -9.09 3.02 3.82
CA ASP A 61 -10.14 2.12 4.31
C ASP A 61 -11.22 2.89 5.09
N LEU A 62 -10.82 3.92 5.85
CA LEU A 62 -11.77 4.80 6.53
C LEU A 62 -12.59 5.62 5.52
N TYR A 63 -11.98 6.10 4.43
CA TYR A 63 -12.71 6.80 3.39
C TYR A 63 -13.73 5.91 2.67
N VAL A 64 -13.38 4.65 2.40
CA VAL A 64 -14.33 3.64 1.88
C VAL A 64 -15.43 3.39 2.91
N ALA A 65 -15.08 3.19 4.17
CA ALA A 65 -16.01 2.93 5.26
C ALA A 65 -16.96 4.10 5.54
N ASP A 66 -16.53 5.34 5.31
CA ASP A 66 -17.34 6.56 5.46
C ASP A 66 -18.12 6.89 4.18
N GLY A 67 -17.81 6.23 3.05
CA GLY A 67 -18.40 6.49 1.74
C GLY A 67 -17.93 7.78 1.07
N THR A 68 -16.79 8.32 1.51
CA THR A 68 -16.15 9.48 0.89
C THR A 68 -15.23 9.09 -0.26
N LEU A 69 -14.86 7.81 -0.34
CA LEU A 69 -14.28 7.16 -1.51
C LEU A 69 -15.26 6.12 -2.05
N ALA A 70 -15.59 6.20 -3.34
CA ALA A 70 -16.42 5.20 -4.00
C ALA A 70 -15.68 3.85 -4.08
N ALA A 71 -16.38 2.77 -3.76
CA ALA A 71 -15.87 1.40 -3.78
C ALA A 71 -16.96 0.43 -4.27
N THR A 72 -16.56 -0.76 -4.69
CA THR A 72 -17.49 -1.80 -5.14
C THR A 72 -18.42 -2.19 -3.98
N PRO A 73 -19.76 -2.20 -4.17
CA PRO A 73 -20.69 -2.67 -3.15
C PRO A 73 -20.37 -4.11 -2.73
N GLY A 74 -20.36 -4.39 -1.43
CA GLY A 74 -20.03 -5.73 -0.93
C GLY A 74 -18.54 -6.04 -0.85
N VAL A 75 -17.65 -5.11 -1.22
CA VAL A 75 -16.19 -5.36 -1.22
C VAL A 75 -15.66 -5.60 0.19
N VAL A 76 -14.74 -6.54 0.35
CA VAL A 76 -13.91 -6.68 1.56
C VAL A 76 -12.91 -5.52 1.60
N LEU A 77 -12.76 -4.84 2.75
CA LEU A 77 -11.84 -3.70 2.90
C LEU A 77 -10.38 -4.14 3.14
N GLY A 78 -9.45 -3.18 3.18
CA GLY A 78 -8.04 -3.41 3.51
C GLY A 78 -7.17 -3.61 2.28
N HIS A 79 -5.95 -3.06 2.31
CA HIS A 79 -4.99 -3.15 1.21
C HIS A 79 -3.51 -3.16 1.64
N GLU A 80 -3.24 -3.22 2.93
CA GLU A 80 -1.89 -3.35 3.48
C GLU A 80 -1.85 -4.67 4.25
N ALA A 81 -1.15 -5.70 3.78
CA ALA A 81 -1.09 -6.97 4.50
C ALA A 81 0.14 -7.81 4.19
N ALA A 82 0.38 -8.74 5.10
CA ALA A 82 1.29 -9.86 4.90
C ALA A 82 0.69 -11.17 5.41
N GLY A 83 1.18 -12.26 4.85
CA GLY A 83 0.61 -13.57 5.08
C GLY A 83 1.44 -14.70 4.51
N LEU A 84 0.99 -15.93 4.77
CA LEU A 84 1.63 -17.14 4.24
C LEU A 84 0.94 -17.59 2.97
N VAL A 85 1.70 -17.88 1.93
CA VAL A 85 1.16 -18.55 0.72
C VAL A 85 0.63 -19.92 1.12
N ARG A 86 -0.64 -20.21 0.81
CA ARG A 86 -1.28 -21.51 1.08
C ARG A 86 -1.49 -22.34 -0.17
N ALA A 87 -1.82 -21.69 -1.28
CA ALA A 87 -1.98 -22.36 -2.56
C ALA A 87 -1.40 -21.49 -3.69
N VAL A 88 -0.93 -22.16 -4.74
CA VAL A 88 -0.39 -21.51 -5.93
C VAL A 88 -1.07 -22.09 -7.17
N GLY A 89 -1.27 -21.24 -8.17
CA GLY A 89 -1.80 -21.62 -9.47
C GLY A 89 -0.77 -22.36 -10.31
N PRO A 90 -1.20 -23.05 -11.37
CA PRO A 90 -0.34 -23.90 -12.20
C PRO A 90 0.75 -23.14 -12.97
N ALA A 91 0.63 -21.82 -13.14
CA ALA A 91 1.62 -20.98 -13.82
C ALA A 91 2.56 -20.25 -12.85
N VAL A 92 2.41 -20.43 -11.54
CA VAL A 92 3.28 -19.79 -10.54
C VAL A 92 4.62 -20.52 -10.48
N THR A 93 5.71 -19.78 -10.68
CA THR A 93 7.09 -20.33 -10.67
C THR A 93 7.97 -19.74 -9.57
N ARG A 94 7.57 -18.60 -8.98
CA ARG A 94 8.40 -17.80 -8.05
C ARG A 94 8.01 -17.91 -6.57
N LEU A 95 6.89 -18.56 -6.26
CA LEU A 95 6.37 -18.70 -4.90
C LEU A 95 5.99 -20.14 -4.63
N ASN A 96 6.19 -20.57 -3.37
CA ASN A 96 5.80 -21.87 -2.87
C ASN A 96 4.89 -21.71 -1.65
N PRO A 97 4.01 -22.67 -1.36
CA PRO A 97 3.29 -22.71 -0.09
C PRO A 97 4.23 -22.61 1.12
N GLY A 98 3.84 -21.86 2.14
CA GLY A 98 4.61 -21.61 3.36
C GLY A 98 5.51 -20.37 3.31
N VAL A 99 5.70 -19.74 2.14
CA VAL A 99 6.46 -18.49 2.04
C VAL A 99 5.69 -17.33 2.64
N LEU A 100 6.35 -16.54 3.51
CA LEU A 100 5.83 -15.25 3.98
C LEU A 100 5.92 -14.23 2.85
N VAL A 101 4.80 -13.58 2.55
CA VAL A 101 4.71 -12.54 1.53
C VAL A 101 4.05 -11.28 2.08
N GLY A 102 4.54 -10.12 1.65
CA GLY A 102 3.81 -8.86 1.73
C GLY A 102 3.12 -8.58 0.40
N LEU A 103 2.03 -7.82 0.42
CA LEU A 103 1.17 -7.64 -0.75
C LEU A 103 1.29 -6.22 -1.36
N ASP A 104 1.36 -6.17 -2.69
CA ASP A 104 1.07 -4.97 -3.47
C ASP A 104 -0.43 -4.95 -3.81
N PRO A 105 -1.17 -3.91 -3.40
CA PRO A 105 -2.62 -3.89 -3.58
C PRO A 105 -3.07 -3.60 -5.00
N ARG A 106 -2.15 -3.35 -5.94
CA ARG A 106 -2.45 -2.99 -7.33
C ARG A 106 -2.49 -4.24 -8.19
N VAL A 107 -3.67 -4.81 -8.37
CA VAL A 107 -3.89 -5.96 -9.25
C VAL A 107 -3.90 -5.49 -10.70
N PRO A 108 -2.99 -5.98 -11.57
CA PRO A 108 -2.94 -5.60 -12.98
C PRO A 108 -4.25 -5.88 -13.71
N CYS A 109 -4.64 -5.04 -14.68
CA CYS A 109 -5.86 -5.24 -15.44
C CYS A 109 -5.76 -6.34 -16.51
N GLY A 110 -4.55 -6.69 -16.94
CA GLY A 110 -4.29 -7.73 -17.95
C GLY A 110 -4.52 -7.28 -19.40
N GLU A 111 -5.06 -6.09 -19.64
CA GLU A 111 -5.50 -5.65 -20.98
C GLU A 111 -4.88 -4.33 -21.47
N CYS A 112 -4.31 -3.51 -20.59
CA CYS A 112 -3.69 -2.25 -21.01
C CYS A 112 -2.37 -2.48 -21.75
N SER A 113 -1.85 -1.44 -22.40
CA SER A 113 -0.57 -1.55 -23.14
C SER A 113 0.61 -1.93 -22.25
N GLY A 114 0.61 -1.54 -20.99
CA GLY A 114 1.61 -1.97 -20.01
C GLY A 114 1.42 -3.40 -19.50
N CYS A 115 0.21 -3.96 -19.64
CA CYS A 115 -0.06 -5.38 -19.36
C CYS A 115 0.15 -6.27 -20.59
N SER A 116 0.10 -5.69 -21.79
CA SER A 116 0.26 -6.38 -23.06
C SER A 116 1.74 -6.73 -23.28
N GLY A 117 2.23 -7.73 -22.54
CA GLY A 117 3.51 -8.39 -22.78
C GLY A 117 3.45 -9.34 -23.98
N ASP A 118 4.61 -9.85 -24.39
CA ASP A 118 4.77 -10.80 -25.50
C ASP A 118 3.75 -11.97 -25.39
N PRO A 119 2.92 -12.22 -26.42
CA PRO A 119 1.98 -13.34 -26.47
C PRO A 119 2.62 -14.73 -26.23
N ALA A 120 3.95 -14.85 -26.35
CA ALA A 120 4.71 -16.06 -26.06
C ALA A 120 5.01 -16.27 -24.56
N SER A 121 4.77 -15.26 -23.73
CA SER A 121 4.84 -15.36 -22.27
C SER A 121 3.63 -16.14 -21.76
N VAL A 122 3.86 -17.13 -20.89
CA VAL A 122 2.84 -17.78 -20.04
C VAL A 122 1.84 -16.73 -19.51
N PRO A 123 0.54 -17.02 -19.25
CA PRO A 123 -0.45 -16.01 -18.86
C PRO A 123 -0.25 -15.50 -17.42
N ALA A 124 0.95 -15.02 -17.11
CA ALA A 124 1.25 -14.23 -15.94
C ALA A 124 0.81 -12.80 -16.21
N LEU A 125 0.07 -12.22 -15.26
CA LEU A 125 -0.22 -10.80 -15.32
C LEU A 125 1.09 -10.01 -15.21
N ALA A 126 1.14 -8.86 -15.91
CA ALA A 126 2.30 -7.96 -15.86
C ALA A 126 2.61 -7.50 -14.42
N ALA A 127 3.81 -6.98 -14.19
CA ALA A 127 4.14 -6.42 -12.89
C ALA A 127 3.18 -5.25 -12.56
N PRO A 128 2.75 -5.09 -11.29
CA PRO A 128 1.86 -4.00 -10.87
C PRO A 128 2.31 -2.60 -11.30
N ASN A 129 3.62 -2.36 -11.36
CA ASN A 129 4.20 -1.07 -11.78
C ASN A 129 4.04 -0.76 -13.27
N ASP A 130 3.89 -1.80 -14.11
CA ASP A 130 3.76 -1.63 -15.57
C ASP A 130 2.29 -1.40 -15.97
N CYS A 131 1.34 -1.86 -15.13
CA CYS A 131 -0.08 -1.69 -15.40
C CYS A 131 -0.51 -0.23 -15.32
N LEU A 132 -1.14 0.28 -16.38
CA LEU A 132 -1.66 1.64 -16.44
C LEU A 132 -3.01 1.80 -15.72
N ASN A 133 -3.79 0.72 -15.60
CA ASN A 133 -5.14 0.73 -15.03
C ASN A 133 -5.32 -0.34 -13.94
N PRO A 134 -4.46 -0.41 -12.91
CA PRO A 134 -4.58 -1.45 -11.90
C PRO A 134 -5.86 -1.29 -11.07
N ARG A 135 -6.48 -2.41 -10.71
CA ARG A 135 -7.58 -2.46 -9.74
C ARG A 135 -7.00 -2.59 -8.33
N ARG A 136 -7.61 -1.96 -7.34
CA ARG A 136 -7.10 -1.93 -5.97
C ARG A 136 -7.85 -2.91 -5.09
N LEU A 137 -7.10 -3.69 -4.32
CA LEU A 137 -7.62 -4.43 -3.18
C LEU A 137 -8.28 -3.45 -2.19
N GLY A 138 -9.39 -3.86 -1.57
CA GLY A 138 -10.10 -3.01 -0.61
C GLY A 138 -10.98 -1.92 -1.21
N VAL A 139 -10.98 -1.75 -2.55
CA VAL A 139 -11.75 -0.72 -3.24
C VAL A 139 -12.52 -1.30 -4.43
N GLU A 140 -11.83 -1.72 -5.49
CA GLU A 140 -12.48 -2.35 -6.65
C GLU A 140 -12.56 -3.87 -6.52
N LEU A 141 -11.63 -4.48 -5.78
CA LEU A 141 -11.50 -5.91 -5.54
C LEU A 141 -11.55 -6.19 -4.03
N ASP A 142 -11.99 -7.39 -3.66
CA ASP A 142 -11.97 -7.84 -2.27
C ASP A 142 -10.56 -7.70 -1.67
N GLY A 143 -10.49 -7.03 -0.52
CA GLY A 143 -9.28 -6.69 0.19
C GLY A 143 -8.82 -7.73 1.20
N VAL A 144 -8.00 -7.27 2.14
CA VAL A 144 -7.21 -8.12 3.04
C VAL A 144 -7.67 -8.10 4.50
N PHE A 145 -8.76 -7.40 4.83
CA PHE A 145 -9.43 -7.57 6.13
C PHE A 145 -10.29 -8.83 6.14
N ALA A 146 -9.65 -9.97 5.90
CA ALA A 146 -10.23 -11.31 5.86
C ALA A 146 -9.18 -12.35 6.27
N ASP A 147 -9.61 -13.59 6.55
CA ASP A 147 -8.65 -14.67 6.85
C ASP A 147 -7.78 -15.04 5.63
N PHE A 148 -8.30 -14.91 4.40
CA PHE A 148 -7.59 -15.24 3.16
C PHE A 148 -7.86 -14.23 2.06
N VAL A 149 -6.88 -14.09 1.15
CA VAL A 149 -7.02 -13.32 -0.09
C VAL A 149 -6.44 -14.11 -1.27
N ALA A 150 -7.03 -13.99 -2.45
CA ALA A 150 -6.43 -14.44 -3.68
C ALA A 150 -5.90 -13.25 -4.48
N VAL A 151 -4.65 -13.32 -4.91
CA VAL A 151 -3.99 -12.28 -5.72
C VAL A 151 -3.13 -12.92 -6.81
N PRO A 152 -2.80 -12.22 -7.90
CA PRO A 152 -1.74 -12.68 -8.80
C PRO A 152 -0.41 -12.80 -8.06
N ALA A 153 0.44 -13.76 -8.44
CA ALA A 153 1.76 -13.95 -7.84
C ALA A 153 2.65 -12.70 -7.99
N ALA A 154 2.42 -11.88 -9.02
CA ALA A 154 3.11 -10.60 -9.22
C ALA A 154 2.77 -9.55 -8.14
N CYS A 155 1.68 -9.72 -7.40
CA CYS A 155 1.30 -8.86 -6.28
C CYS A 155 1.81 -9.37 -4.92
N ALA A 156 2.48 -10.53 -4.87
CA ALA A 156 2.95 -11.15 -3.64
C ALA A 156 4.48 -11.19 -3.61
N TYR A 157 5.07 -10.37 -2.74
CA TYR A 157 6.51 -10.20 -2.63
C TYR A 157 7.04 -11.05 -1.48
N PRO A 158 7.98 -11.99 -1.72
CA PRO A 158 8.56 -12.79 -0.65
C PRO A 158 9.29 -11.89 0.34
N ILE A 159 9.06 -12.14 1.62
CA ILE A 159 9.69 -11.44 2.73
C ILE A 159 10.62 -12.43 3.44
N ALA A 160 11.77 -11.94 3.92
CA ALA A 160 12.72 -12.74 4.71
C ALA A 160 12.01 -13.36 5.93
N ALA A 161 12.32 -14.63 6.22
CA ALA A 161 11.59 -15.43 7.22
C ALA A 161 11.73 -14.89 8.66
N GLU A 162 12.77 -14.09 8.89
CA GLU A 162 13.08 -13.46 10.17
C GLU A 162 12.21 -12.21 10.45
N VAL A 163 11.57 -11.64 9.42
CA VAL A 163 10.69 -10.48 9.55
C VAL A 163 9.33 -10.93 10.06
N ASP A 164 8.85 -10.32 11.14
CA ASP A 164 7.53 -10.63 11.68
C ASP A 164 6.39 -10.14 10.77
N ALA A 165 5.19 -10.70 10.97
CA ALA A 165 4.04 -10.42 10.11
C ALA A 165 3.56 -8.96 10.14
N LEU A 166 3.67 -8.25 11.28
CA LEU A 166 3.24 -6.85 11.37
C LEU A 166 4.19 -5.96 10.56
N ARG A 167 5.50 -6.20 10.70
CA ARG A 167 6.53 -5.54 9.90
C ARG A 167 6.39 -5.86 8.42
N ALA A 168 6.15 -7.11 8.07
CA ALA A 168 5.87 -7.54 6.69
C ALA A 168 4.62 -6.86 6.11
N ALA A 169 3.55 -6.71 6.90
CA ALA A 169 2.33 -6.02 6.47
C ALA A 169 2.54 -4.53 6.19
N TYR A 170 3.65 -3.97 6.67
CA TYR A 170 4.07 -2.59 6.39
C TYR A 170 4.82 -2.42 5.06
N LEU A 171 4.87 -3.46 4.21
CA LEU A 171 5.47 -3.40 2.88
C LEU A 171 4.87 -2.28 2.01
N GLU A 172 3.54 -2.23 1.88
CA GLU A 172 2.87 -1.20 1.06
C GLU A 172 3.17 0.22 1.55
N PRO A 173 3.10 0.53 2.86
CA PRO A 173 3.49 1.85 3.36
C PRO A 173 4.95 2.21 3.08
N VAL A 174 5.88 1.25 3.23
CA VAL A 174 7.31 1.47 2.95
C VAL A 174 7.52 1.73 1.46
N ALA A 175 6.91 0.93 0.59
CA ALA A 175 6.95 1.16 -0.86
C ALA A 175 6.34 2.52 -1.23
N ALA A 176 5.24 2.92 -0.58
CA ALA A 176 4.62 4.23 -0.79
C ALA A 176 5.60 5.38 -0.45
N ALA A 177 6.29 5.29 0.69
CA ALA A 177 7.31 6.24 1.12
C ALA A 177 8.54 6.25 0.20
N MET A 178 8.99 5.08 -0.26
CA MET A 178 10.10 4.94 -1.21
C MET A 178 9.83 5.62 -2.55
N GLY A 179 8.57 5.88 -2.91
CA GLY A 179 8.25 6.68 -4.10
C GLY A 179 8.91 8.07 -4.10
N ALA A 180 9.30 8.61 -2.95
CA ALA A 180 10.08 9.85 -2.87
C ALA A 180 11.51 9.71 -3.43
N LEU A 181 12.11 8.52 -3.37
CA LEU A 181 13.45 8.25 -3.89
C LEU A 181 13.48 8.26 -5.43
N ASP A 182 12.34 7.98 -6.07
CA ASP A 182 12.20 7.96 -7.53
C ASP A 182 11.84 9.34 -8.11
N ALA A 183 12.07 10.40 -7.32
CA ALA A 183 11.87 11.79 -7.72
C ALA A 183 13.14 12.51 -8.21
N GLY A 184 14.24 11.77 -8.39
CA GLY A 184 15.51 12.32 -8.87
C GLY A 184 16.24 13.17 -7.84
N LEU A 185 15.94 12.97 -6.55
CA LEU A 185 16.62 13.62 -5.44
C LEU A 185 17.98 12.96 -5.21
N ARG A 186 18.94 13.73 -4.69
CA ARG A 186 20.27 13.25 -4.32
C ARG A 186 20.45 13.33 -2.80
N PRO A 187 21.18 12.40 -2.17
CA PRO A 187 21.46 12.45 -0.74
C PRO A 187 22.08 13.76 -0.22
N THR A 188 22.76 14.51 -1.10
CA THR A 188 23.35 15.82 -0.80
C THR A 188 22.36 16.98 -0.88
N ASP A 189 21.18 16.78 -1.47
CA ASP A 189 20.15 17.81 -1.61
C ASP A 189 19.54 18.11 -0.23
N ARG A 190 19.26 19.38 0.04
CA ARG A 190 18.61 19.80 1.28
C ARG A 190 17.12 19.99 1.05
N GLY A 191 16.32 19.32 1.86
CA GLY A 191 14.87 19.45 1.78
C GLY A 191 14.17 19.17 3.09
N VAL A 192 12.86 19.34 3.05
CA VAL A 192 11.97 19.11 4.19
C VAL A 192 10.78 18.27 3.75
N ILE A 193 10.17 17.60 4.71
CA ILE A 193 8.88 16.93 4.55
C ILE A 193 7.82 17.82 5.17
N VAL A 194 6.75 18.09 4.44
CA VAL A 194 5.67 18.97 4.89
C VAL A 194 4.41 18.15 5.10
N GLY A 195 4.05 17.95 6.35
CA GLY A 195 2.97 17.06 6.76
C GLY A 195 3.12 16.65 8.23
N GLU A 196 2.25 15.77 8.67
CA GLU A 196 2.18 15.29 10.05
C GLU A 196 1.86 13.79 10.09
N GLY A 197 2.12 13.15 11.22
CA GLY A 197 1.78 11.74 11.44
C GLY A 197 2.78 10.74 10.86
N ARG A 198 2.42 9.46 10.93
CA ARG A 198 3.34 8.34 10.66
C ARG A 198 3.89 8.27 9.23
N ILE A 199 3.17 8.78 8.23
CA ILE A 199 3.64 8.75 6.84
C ILE A 199 4.77 9.74 6.61
N ALA A 200 4.70 10.93 7.22
CA ALA A 200 5.78 11.90 7.17
C ALA A 200 7.05 11.34 7.86
N GLU A 201 6.86 10.71 9.02
CA GLU A 201 7.93 10.06 9.77
C GLU A 201 8.53 8.86 9.02
N LEU A 202 7.71 7.99 8.44
CA LEU A 202 8.16 6.89 7.60
C LEU A 202 8.95 7.38 6.39
N THR A 203 8.50 8.45 5.74
CA THR A 203 9.20 9.03 4.59
C THR A 203 10.58 9.58 4.99
N ALA A 204 10.68 10.21 6.17
CA ALA A 204 11.97 10.67 6.70
C ALA A 204 12.93 9.50 6.94
N ARG A 205 12.45 8.40 7.52
CA ARG A 205 13.25 7.19 7.78
C ARG A 205 13.70 6.49 6.52
N VAL A 206 12.83 6.42 5.50
CA VAL A 206 13.18 5.85 4.20
C VAL A 206 14.27 6.68 3.49
N LEU A 207 14.21 8.01 3.59
CA LEU A 207 15.26 8.87 3.05
C LEU A 207 16.58 8.69 3.81
N GLU A 208 16.52 8.64 5.15
CA GLU A 208 17.67 8.40 6.01
C GLU A 208 18.33 7.04 5.72
N HIS A 209 17.52 5.98 5.58
CA HIS A 209 17.95 4.64 5.16
C HIS A 209 18.61 4.64 3.77
N ALA A 210 18.11 5.48 2.85
CA ALA A 210 18.69 5.68 1.53
C ALA A 210 19.93 6.61 1.51
N GLY A 211 20.43 7.01 2.69
CA GLY A 211 21.67 7.79 2.84
C GLY A 211 21.50 9.31 2.84
N PHE A 212 20.27 9.83 2.84
CA PHE A 212 20.02 11.26 3.01
C PHE A 212 20.26 11.68 4.46
N SER A 213 20.65 12.94 4.67
CA SER A 213 20.46 13.54 6.00
C SER A 213 18.97 13.56 6.32
N ARG A 214 18.61 13.14 7.53
CA ARG A 214 17.21 13.05 7.96
C ARG A 214 16.49 14.40 7.74
N PRO A 215 15.48 14.47 6.85
CA PRO A 215 14.79 15.72 6.57
C PRO A 215 13.98 16.20 7.78
N GLN A 216 13.90 17.52 7.97
CA GLN A 216 12.99 18.07 8.96
C GLN A 216 11.54 17.85 8.53
N ILE A 217 10.69 17.41 9.46
CA ILE A 217 9.24 17.34 9.26
C ILE A 217 8.61 18.61 9.80
N LEU A 218 7.82 19.29 8.97
CA LEU A 218 7.18 20.56 9.29
C LEU A 218 5.67 20.48 9.02
N ALA A 219 4.87 20.92 9.98
CA ALA A 219 3.46 21.19 9.70
C ALA A 219 3.34 22.29 8.63
N PRO A 220 2.35 22.24 7.72
CA PRO A 220 2.20 23.22 6.64
C PRO A 220 2.25 24.68 7.12
N LYS A 221 1.60 24.97 8.26
CA LYS A 221 1.55 26.32 8.84
C LYS A 221 2.89 26.82 9.40
N ALA A 222 3.82 25.91 9.71
CA ALA A 222 5.13 26.23 10.26
C ALA A 222 6.21 26.43 9.19
N LEU A 223 5.92 26.07 7.94
CA LEU A 223 6.93 26.07 6.88
C LEU A 223 7.48 27.46 6.60
N ALA A 224 6.60 28.44 6.33
CA ALA A 224 7.00 29.78 5.91
C ALA A 224 7.79 30.55 7.00
N SER A 225 7.61 30.22 8.28
CA SER A 225 8.34 30.86 9.39
C SER A 225 9.68 30.19 9.70
N ARG A 226 9.87 28.93 9.29
CA ARG A 226 11.09 28.15 9.58
C ARG A 226 12.03 28.03 8.39
N VAL A 227 11.50 28.14 7.18
CA VAL A 227 12.26 27.98 5.95
C VAL A 227 12.15 29.26 5.12
N PRO A 228 13.27 29.92 4.81
CA PRO A 228 13.26 31.08 3.93
C PRO A 228 12.85 30.68 2.51
N ALA A 229 12.21 31.60 1.79
CA ALA A 229 11.87 31.39 0.39
C ALA A 229 13.13 31.11 -0.44
N GLY A 230 13.07 30.13 -1.35
CA GLY A 230 14.21 29.74 -2.17
C GLY A 230 15.31 28.95 -1.45
N GLY A 231 15.08 28.48 -0.23
CA GLY A 231 16.10 27.86 0.61
C GLY A 231 16.37 26.37 0.36
N LEU A 232 15.46 25.64 -0.30
CA LEU A 232 15.49 24.19 -0.39
C LEU A 232 15.64 23.65 -1.81
N ASP A 233 16.38 22.57 -1.95
CA ASP A 233 16.49 21.78 -3.18
C ASP A 233 15.21 20.98 -3.44
N PHE A 234 14.59 20.45 -2.38
CA PHE A 234 13.32 19.73 -2.49
C PHE A 234 12.37 19.96 -1.33
N VAL A 235 11.10 19.72 -1.59
CA VAL A 235 10.04 19.61 -0.59
C VAL A 235 9.24 18.35 -0.91
N ILE A 236 9.01 17.49 0.08
CA ILE A 236 8.13 16.33 -0.05
C ILE A 236 6.84 16.63 0.69
N ASP A 237 5.73 16.56 -0.02
CA ASP A 237 4.42 16.65 0.59
C ASP A 237 4.08 15.32 1.29
N ALA A 238 3.65 15.41 2.54
CA ALA A 238 3.01 14.33 3.30
C ALA A 238 1.67 14.82 3.89
N GLY A 239 1.05 15.80 3.24
CA GLY A 239 -0.18 16.44 3.64
C GLY A 239 -0.39 17.75 2.87
N LEU A 240 -1.42 17.80 2.03
CA LEU A 240 -1.75 18.96 1.19
C LEU A 240 -3.17 19.49 1.47
N PRO A 241 -3.40 20.20 2.59
CA PRO A 241 -4.73 20.56 3.06
C PRO A 241 -5.41 21.66 2.24
N ASP A 242 -4.65 22.61 1.71
CA ASP A 242 -5.15 23.79 1.00
C ASP A 242 -4.12 24.35 0.00
N ASP A 243 -4.56 25.34 -0.78
CA ASP A 243 -3.71 26.02 -1.77
C ASP A 243 -2.59 26.85 -1.10
N GLY A 244 -2.80 27.29 0.14
CA GLY A 244 -1.80 28.00 0.93
C GLY A 244 -0.61 27.11 1.29
N ALA A 245 -0.86 25.85 1.62
CA ALA A 245 0.17 24.84 1.84
C ALA A 245 0.99 24.60 0.56
N LEU A 246 0.33 24.45 -0.60
CA LEU A 246 1.02 24.30 -1.88
C LEU A 246 1.90 25.52 -2.22
N ALA A 247 1.36 26.72 -2.00
CA ALA A 247 2.08 27.97 -2.20
C ALA A 247 3.31 28.06 -1.27
N ALA A 248 3.17 27.71 0.01
CA ALA A 248 4.29 27.71 0.96
C ALA A 248 5.37 26.68 0.60
N MET A 249 4.97 25.46 0.24
CA MET A 249 5.89 24.41 -0.21
C MET A 249 6.69 24.86 -1.43
N THR A 250 6.01 25.46 -2.41
CA THR A 250 6.70 25.92 -3.62
C THR A 250 7.49 27.20 -3.42
N ALA A 251 7.11 28.10 -2.52
CA ALA A 251 7.90 29.27 -2.17
C ALA A 251 9.22 28.90 -1.48
N ALA A 252 9.23 27.83 -0.69
CA ALA A 252 10.44 27.33 -0.02
C ALA A 252 11.49 26.77 -1.00
N LEU A 253 11.09 26.37 -2.21
CA LEU A 253 11.99 25.81 -3.23
C LEU A 253 12.85 26.88 -3.89
N ARG A 254 14.14 26.58 -4.09
CA ARG A 254 15.01 27.38 -4.96
C ARG A 254 14.60 27.29 -6.42
N LYS A 255 15.21 28.12 -7.28
CA LYS A 255 15.14 27.94 -8.74
C LYS A 255 15.63 26.53 -9.09
N ARG A 256 14.85 25.81 -9.92
CA ARG A 256 15.04 24.40 -10.28
C ARG A 256 14.96 23.44 -9.07
N GLY A 257 14.15 23.79 -8.08
CA GLY A 257 13.82 22.91 -6.96
C GLY A 257 12.69 21.94 -7.31
N THR A 258 12.61 20.86 -6.55
CA THR A 258 11.66 19.76 -6.80
C THR A 258 10.60 19.67 -5.71
N LEU A 259 9.33 19.73 -6.09
CA LEU A 259 8.21 19.33 -5.25
C LEU A 259 7.86 17.86 -5.52
N VAL A 260 7.96 17.02 -4.50
CA VAL A 260 7.48 15.63 -4.56
C VAL A 260 6.05 15.58 -4.02
N LEU A 261 5.10 15.26 -4.88
CA LEU A 261 3.69 15.12 -4.50
C LEU A 261 3.35 13.65 -4.20
N LYS A 262 2.90 13.40 -2.98
CA LYS A 262 2.44 12.11 -2.45
C LYS A 262 0.96 12.11 -2.07
N SER A 263 0.44 13.25 -1.62
CA SER A 263 -0.95 13.38 -1.17
C SER A 263 -1.93 13.28 -2.33
N ARG A 264 -3.00 12.52 -2.11
CA ARG A 264 -4.16 12.44 -3.01
C ARG A 264 -5.28 13.32 -2.46
N THR A 265 -5.45 14.51 -3.02
CA THR A 265 -6.50 15.44 -2.58
C THR A 265 -7.78 15.24 -3.40
N ALA A 266 -8.93 15.21 -2.74
CA ALA A 266 -10.22 15.09 -3.43
C ALA A 266 -10.58 16.35 -4.24
N ARG A 267 -10.03 17.51 -3.85
CA ARG A 267 -10.24 18.79 -4.52
C ARG A 267 -9.01 19.18 -5.32
N PRO A 268 -9.18 19.79 -6.52
CA PRO A 268 -8.09 20.42 -7.26
C PRO A 268 -7.37 21.48 -6.42
N ARG A 269 -6.11 21.74 -6.77
CA ARG A 269 -5.26 22.76 -6.14
C ARG A 269 -4.86 23.82 -7.15
N SER A 270 -4.84 25.07 -6.70
CA SER A 270 -4.39 26.21 -7.51
C SER A 270 -2.90 26.43 -7.33
N PHE A 271 -2.21 26.82 -8.40
CA PHE A 271 -0.80 27.22 -8.39
C PHE A 271 -0.59 28.45 -9.26
N ALA A 272 0.59 29.08 -9.16
CA ALA A 272 0.95 30.28 -9.91
C ALA A 272 1.89 29.93 -11.09
N PRO A 273 1.38 29.79 -12.34
CA PRO A 273 2.19 29.29 -13.44
C PRO A 273 3.37 30.20 -13.78
N ALA A 274 3.18 31.52 -13.74
CA ALA A 274 4.24 32.48 -14.06
C ALA A 274 5.44 32.34 -13.12
N ASP A 275 5.18 32.14 -11.81
CA ASP A 275 6.22 31.92 -10.81
C ASP A 275 6.94 30.58 -11.02
N TRP A 276 6.17 29.50 -11.22
CA TRP A 276 6.73 28.16 -11.41
C TRP A 276 7.58 28.06 -12.69
N VAL A 277 7.15 28.71 -13.78
CA VAL A 277 7.92 28.80 -15.02
C VAL A 277 9.18 29.63 -14.82
N ALA A 278 9.09 30.80 -14.19
CA ALA A 278 10.25 31.66 -13.95
C ALA A 278 11.33 30.98 -13.08
N ARG A 279 10.90 30.17 -12.11
CA ARG A 279 11.78 29.41 -11.22
C ARG A 279 12.05 27.99 -11.68
N GLU A 280 11.52 27.55 -12.83
CA GLU A 280 11.70 26.21 -13.39
C GLU A 280 11.42 25.10 -12.35
N ILE A 281 10.30 25.24 -11.61
CA ILE A 281 9.94 24.28 -10.56
C ILE A 281 9.59 22.94 -11.20
N THR A 282 10.22 21.88 -10.69
CA THR A 282 9.92 20.51 -11.07
C THR A 282 8.90 19.94 -10.10
N VAL A 283 7.83 19.32 -10.61
CA VAL A 283 6.87 18.58 -9.79
C VAL A 283 6.90 17.12 -10.19
N VAL A 284 7.12 16.24 -9.22
CA VAL A 284 7.12 14.80 -9.42
C VAL A 284 6.04 14.18 -8.55
N ALA A 285 4.98 13.64 -9.18
CA ALA A 285 3.94 12.90 -8.48
C ALA A 285 4.29 11.41 -8.42
N ARG A 286 4.22 10.81 -7.23
CA ARG A 286 4.54 9.40 -7.01
C ARG A 286 3.57 8.74 -6.01
N ALA A 287 2.94 7.66 -6.43
CA ALA A 287 2.15 6.82 -5.53
C ALA A 287 3.05 5.85 -4.74
N TYR A 288 3.88 5.10 -5.45
CA TYR A 288 4.76 4.04 -4.91
C TYR A 288 6.14 4.10 -5.54
N GLY A 289 7.13 3.57 -4.84
CA GLY A 289 8.41 3.11 -5.40
C GLY A 289 8.40 1.59 -5.59
N SER A 290 9.60 0.98 -5.69
CA SER A 290 9.74 -0.47 -5.84
C SER A 290 9.34 -1.23 -4.58
N PHE A 291 8.46 -2.23 -4.76
CA PHE A 291 8.07 -3.16 -3.70
C PHE A 291 9.16 -4.19 -3.41
N GLU A 292 10.00 -4.52 -4.40
CA GLU A 292 11.19 -5.36 -4.19
C GLU A 292 12.17 -4.68 -3.23
N ARG A 293 12.52 -3.41 -3.48
CA ARG A 293 13.39 -2.63 -2.59
C ARG A 293 12.78 -2.45 -1.20
N ALA A 294 11.46 -2.29 -1.13
CA ALA A 294 10.76 -2.21 0.14
C ALA A 294 10.85 -3.54 0.91
N ALA A 295 10.66 -4.68 0.25
CA ALA A 295 10.79 -6.01 0.85
C ALA A 295 12.20 -6.26 1.38
N GLU A 296 13.22 -5.86 0.64
CA GLU A 296 14.62 -5.92 1.08
C GLU A 296 14.86 -5.03 2.31
N ALA A 297 14.36 -3.79 2.30
CA ALA A 297 14.53 -2.85 3.41
C ALA A 297 13.80 -3.28 4.70
N LEU A 298 12.70 -4.03 4.58
CA LEU A 298 12.03 -4.60 5.75
C LEU A 298 12.93 -5.60 6.50
N ALA A 299 13.86 -6.28 5.84
CA ALA A 299 14.82 -7.16 6.51
C ALA A 299 15.97 -6.42 7.18
N ASP A 300 16.17 -5.13 6.85
CA ASP A 300 17.27 -4.33 7.39
C ASP A 300 16.87 -3.67 8.73
N PRO A 301 17.56 -3.99 9.85
CA PRO A 301 17.29 -3.38 11.14
C PRO A 301 17.60 -1.88 11.20
N ALA A 302 18.36 -1.33 10.24
CA ALA A 302 18.60 0.11 10.14
C ALA A 302 17.32 0.89 9.81
N LEU A 303 16.33 0.25 9.16
CA LEU A 303 15.00 0.82 8.98
C LEU A 303 14.15 0.52 10.23
N VAL A 304 14.22 1.40 11.22
CA VAL A 304 13.41 1.30 12.45
C VAL A 304 11.93 1.58 12.12
N LEU A 305 11.01 0.70 12.51
CA LEU A 305 9.57 0.85 12.20
C LEU A 305 8.64 0.60 13.40
N GLU A 306 9.13 -0.10 14.42
CA GLU A 306 8.33 -0.74 15.45
C GLU A 306 7.59 0.27 16.34
N ASP A 307 8.16 1.46 16.54
CA ASP A 307 7.52 2.58 17.25
C ASP A 307 6.44 3.29 16.42
N LEU A 308 6.31 2.97 15.12
CA LEU A 308 5.18 3.36 14.29
C LEU A 308 4.02 2.38 14.40
N PHE A 309 4.18 1.24 15.08
CA PHE A 309 3.15 0.21 15.19
C PHE A 309 2.32 0.39 16.46
N GLY A 310 1.01 0.34 16.28
CA GLY A 310 0.01 0.41 17.35
C GLY A 310 -0.55 -0.97 17.66
N SER A 311 -1.79 -0.99 18.15
CA SER A 311 -2.46 -2.24 18.51
C SER A 311 -2.74 -3.15 17.31
N ALA A 312 -2.61 -4.45 17.53
CA ALA A 312 -3.07 -5.50 16.63
C ALA A 312 -4.27 -6.21 17.28
N ARG A 313 -5.42 -6.25 16.57
CA ARG A 313 -6.69 -6.76 17.11
C ARG A 313 -7.38 -7.73 16.15
N PRO A 314 -8.24 -8.65 16.65
CA PRO A 314 -9.09 -9.47 15.78
C PRO A 314 -10.03 -8.64 14.91
N LEU A 315 -10.46 -9.18 13.75
CA LEU A 315 -11.44 -8.53 12.88
C LEU A 315 -12.76 -8.18 13.60
N ALA A 316 -13.15 -8.96 14.60
CA ALA A 316 -14.37 -8.71 15.38
C ALA A 316 -14.36 -7.36 16.12
N GLU A 317 -13.18 -6.81 16.42
CA GLU A 317 -13.01 -5.54 17.12
C GLU A 317 -12.92 -4.33 16.17
N TYR A 318 -13.30 -4.49 14.89
CA TYR A 318 -13.14 -3.46 13.86
C TYR A 318 -13.74 -2.09 14.22
N ARG A 319 -14.82 -2.05 14.99
CA ARG A 319 -15.45 -0.78 15.39
C ARG A 319 -14.51 0.08 16.22
N GLU A 320 -13.77 -0.54 17.15
CA GLU A 320 -12.81 0.16 18.01
C GLU A 320 -11.58 0.60 17.22
N VAL A 321 -11.04 -0.31 16.39
CA VAL A 321 -9.89 -0.03 15.52
C VAL A 321 -10.19 1.12 14.57
N PHE A 322 -11.38 1.12 13.94
CA PHE A 322 -11.79 2.19 13.04
C PHE A 322 -12.07 3.51 13.78
N ALA A 323 -12.62 3.46 15.00
CA ALA A 323 -12.81 4.65 15.81
C ALA A 323 -11.47 5.26 16.24
N GLU A 324 -10.47 4.43 16.57
CA GLU A 324 -9.12 4.86 16.89
C GLU A 324 -8.38 5.44 15.69
N GLY A 325 -8.43 4.76 14.54
CA GLY A 325 -7.82 5.26 13.30
C GLY A 325 -8.40 6.58 12.80
N ARG A 326 -9.67 6.89 13.14
CA ARG A 326 -10.26 8.23 12.87
C ARG A 326 -9.75 9.30 13.83
N ARG A 327 -9.36 8.94 15.05
CA ARG A 327 -8.84 9.91 16.05
C ARG A 327 -7.39 10.29 15.79
N SER A 328 -6.57 9.35 15.34
CA SER A 328 -5.12 9.56 15.20
C SER A 328 -4.52 8.71 14.08
N GLU A 329 -3.52 9.26 13.40
CA GLU A 329 -2.65 8.53 12.48
C GLU A 329 -1.19 8.51 12.96
N ALA A 330 -0.98 8.65 14.28
CA ALA A 330 0.35 8.61 14.89
C ALA A 330 1.01 7.23 14.78
N VAL A 331 0.20 6.17 14.83
CA VAL A 331 0.64 4.77 14.72
C VAL A 331 -0.21 4.00 13.72
N LYS A 332 0.31 2.89 13.21
CA LYS A 332 -0.39 1.93 12.37
C LYS A 332 -1.15 0.93 13.24
N LEU A 333 -2.47 0.88 13.10
CA LEU A 333 -3.28 -0.16 13.70
C LEU A 333 -3.35 -1.36 12.78
N PHE A 334 -3.46 -2.56 13.35
CA PHE A 334 -3.49 -3.80 12.60
C PHE A 334 -4.71 -4.65 12.98
N PHE A 335 -5.15 -5.42 12.00
CA PHE A 335 -5.97 -6.60 12.20
C PHE A 335 -5.11 -7.86 12.14
N VAL A 336 -5.37 -8.80 13.05
CA VAL A 336 -4.81 -10.15 13.06
C VAL A 336 -5.95 -11.16 12.96
N PRO A 337 -6.26 -11.67 11.75
CA PRO A 337 -7.32 -12.65 11.56
C PRO A 337 -7.04 -13.92 12.37
N THR A 338 -8.08 -14.51 12.96
CA THR A 338 -7.94 -15.54 14.00
C THR A 338 -7.87 -16.96 13.47
N ARG A 339 -8.10 -17.19 12.17
CA ARG A 339 -8.11 -18.53 11.58
C ARG A 339 -6.84 -18.85 10.79
N THR A 340 -6.01 -19.71 11.37
CA THR A 340 -5.10 -20.59 10.64
C THR A 340 -5.91 -21.79 10.14
N LEU A 341 -6.08 -21.97 8.82
CA LEU A 341 -6.60 -23.26 8.33
C LEU A 341 -5.49 -24.29 8.51
N GLY A 342 -5.73 -25.29 9.36
CA GLY A 342 -4.83 -26.43 9.51
C GLY A 342 -4.58 -27.09 8.15
N GLY A 343 -3.30 -27.20 7.79
CA GLY A 343 -2.73 -27.95 6.66
C GLY A 343 -3.66 -28.25 5.49
N ILE A 344 -3.67 -27.40 4.47
CA ILE A 344 -4.12 -27.77 3.13
C ILE A 344 -2.97 -28.56 2.51
N GLY A 345 -2.94 -29.87 2.79
CA GLY A 345 -2.03 -30.84 2.18
C GLY A 345 -2.53 -31.36 0.83
#